data_AF-A0A9Q9EIG2-F1
#
_entry.id   AF-A0A9Q9EIG2-F1
#
_cell.length_a   1.000
_cell.length_b   1.000
_cell.length_c   1.000
_cell.angle_alpha   90.00
_cell.angle_beta   90.00
_cell.angle_gamma   90.00
#
_symmetry.space_group_name_H-M   'P 1'
#
loop_
_entity.id
_entity.type
_entity.pdbx_description
1 polymer ?
#
loop_
_entity_poly.entity_id
_entity_poly.type
_entity_poly.pdbx_seq_one_letter_code
_entity_poly.pdbx_strand_id
1 'polypeptide(L)'
;MAFSKFCSSVLVIVSILTGSQAQNKSCSSQAPLPQGSGPVASPDTVSAFYALPTIANAATSAPTPANYTVAYTNLEATSNAGGYQGFSLLSSYDVAECARRCNANDGCTSFNIAFERSPSVEPNHENCRDPPSTTLIKCVLWSGPLSPSNAVNNGQLRAGFQVAISGSNAYNKRTPPAVPGYTGPVNLGTRAISAPICNNGNRTAITQIFTATDDPYNVTRAAQWCDTQYTRTRPCYYFNCYLTRTASGSQAGRIFGQICDLYSQPWGKEYATKKQTYFDGPALNVESSFAYTSVNAPAACDAPPPA
;
A
#
# COMPACT_ATOMS: atom_id res chain seq x y z
N MET A 1 8.66 -89.24 39.85
CA MET A 1 8.24 -89.24 38.44
C MET A 1 7.56 -87.91 38.17
N ALA A 2 8.28 -86.96 37.58
CA ALA A 2 7.78 -85.61 37.30
C ALA A 2 7.71 -85.43 35.78
N PHE A 3 6.52 -85.04 35.30
CA PHE A 3 6.23 -84.76 33.90
C PHE A 3 6.77 -83.39 33.50
N SER A 4 7.52 -83.33 32.40
CA SER A 4 7.88 -82.10 31.70
C SER A 4 6.74 -81.66 30.78
N LYS A 5 6.37 -80.38 30.85
CA LYS A 5 5.56 -79.70 29.83
C LYS A 5 6.37 -78.52 29.29
N PHE A 6 6.72 -78.60 28.01
CA PHE A 6 7.20 -77.48 27.21
C PHE A 6 6.06 -76.48 26.98
N CYS A 7 6.31 -75.19 27.19
CA CYS A 7 5.44 -74.12 26.70
C CYS A 7 6.32 -73.12 25.94
N SER A 8 6.08 -73.01 24.64
CA SER A 8 6.82 -72.14 23.71
C SER A 8 6.27 -70.73 23.79
N SER A 9 7.07 -69.76 24.22
CA SER A 9 6.70 -68.34 24.23
C SER A 9 6.89 -67.74 22.82
N VAL A 10 5.80 -67.28 22.21
CA VAL A 10 5.82 -66.50 20.97
C VAL A 10 6.16 -65.04 21.33
N LEU A 11 7.28 -64.55 20.80
CA LEU A 11 7.71 -63.16 20.95
C LEU A 11 6.95 -62.29 19.92
N VAL A 12 6.02 -61.45 20.37
CA VAL A 12 5.37 -60.45 19.51
C VAL A 12 6.28 -59.22 19.45
N ILE A 13 6.94 -59.02 18.30
CA ILE A 13 7.71 -57.80 18.02
C ILE A 13 6.72 -56.70 17.63
N VAL A 14 6.42 -55.81 18.57
CA VAL A 14 5.71 -54.55 18.27
C VAL A 14 6.70 -53.62 17.57
N SER A 15 6.54 -53.46 16.26
CA SER A 15 7.29 -52.46 15.50
C SER A 15 6.76 -51.08 15.85
N ILE A 16 7.51 -50.33 16.66
CA ILE A 16 7.25 -48.91 16.88
C ILE A 16 7.64 -48.19 15.59
N LEU A 17 6.64 -47.83 14.78
CA LEU A 17 6.81 -46.89 13.68
C LEU A 17 7.16 -45.52 14.28
N THR A 18 8.45 -45.26 14.48
CA THR A 18 8.94 -43.89 14.60
C THR A 18 8.65 -43.21 13.27
N GLY A 19 7.61 -42.37 13.23
CA GLY A 19 7.35 -41.49 12.11
C GLY A 19 8.47 -40.48 11.99
N SER A 20 9.55 -40.87 11.31
CA SER A 20 10.50 -39.90 10.76
C SER A 20 9.72 -39.05 9.78
N GLN A 21 9.58 -37.76 10.07
CA GLN A 21 9.22 -36.74 9.09
C GLN A 21 10.04 -37.01 7.83
N ALA A 22 9.38 -37.55 6.80
CA ALA A 22 10.01 -37.78 5.52
C ALA A 22 10.38 -36.40 4.98
N GLN A 23 11.63 -35.96 5.18
CA GLN A 23 12.15 -34.85 4.44
C GLN A 23 11.92 -35.16 2.96
N ASN A 24 11.16 -34.30 2.32
CA ASN A 24 10.62 -34.46 0.98
C ASN A 24 11.77 -34.47 -0.05
N LYS A 25 12.45 -35.61 -0.17
CA LYS A 25 13.57 -35.84 -1.12
C LYS A 25 13.15 -35.60 -2.57
N SER A 26 11.85 -35.49 -2.83
CA SER A 26 11.20 -35.30 -4.12
C SER A 26 11.27 -33.86 -4.67
N CYS A 27 11.60 -32.87 -3.84
CA CYS A 27 11.73 -31.48 -4.28
C CYS A 27 13.15 -31.09 -4.71
N SER A 28 14.12 -32.00 -4.62
CA SER A 28 15.55 -31.73 -4.81
C SER A 28 15.94 -31.29 -6.23
N SER A 29 15.11 -31.56 -7.24
CA SER A 29 15.33 -31.16 -8.63
C SER A 29 14.73 -29.79 -8.99
N GLN A 30 14.00 -29.14 -8.08
CA GLN A 30 13.32 -27.88 -8.35
C GLN A 30 14.27 -26.69 -8.19
N ALA A 31 14.06 -25.66 -9.02
CA ALA A 31 14.84 -24.43 -8.94
C ALA A 31 14.61 -23.75 -7.57
N PRO A 32 15.67 -23.29 -6.88
CA PRO A 32 15.53 -22.55 -5.65
C PRO A 32 14.84 -21.21 -5.90
N LEU A 33 13.94 -20.84 -4.99
CA LEU A 33 13.29 -19.54 -4.94
C LEU A 33 13.99 -18.64 -3.92
N PRO A 34 13.73 -17.32 -3.93
CA PRO A 34 14.35 -16.40 -2.99
C PRO A 34 14.16 -16.85 -1.54
N GLN A 35 15.26 -16.96 -0.79
CA GLN A 35 15.21 -17.27 0.62
C GLN A 35 14.82 -16.02 1.43
N GLY A 36 13.86 -16.18 2.31
CA GLY A 36 13.40 -15.13 3.21
C GLY A 36 14.17 -15.08 4.53
N SER A 37 14.06 -13.94 5.20
CA SER A 37 14.68 -13.70 6.53
C SER A 37 13.68 -13.72 7.69
N GLY A 38 12.39 -13.95 7.40
CA GLY A 38 11.35 -14.04 8.42
C GLY A 38 11.28 -15.40 9.11
N PRO A 39 10.49 -15.52 10.19
CA PRO A 39 10.32 -16.78 10.91
C PRO A 39 9.55 -17.81 10.08
N VAL A 40 10.01 -19.06 10.08
CA VAL A 40 9.27 -20.20 9.52
C VAL A 40 8.48 -20.87 10.64
N ALA A 41 7.21 -21.16 10.40
CA ALA A 41 6.35 -21.79 11.40
C ALA A 41 6.73 -23.26 11.64
N SER A 42 6.50 -23.73 12.86
CA SER A 42 6.60 -25.15 13.22
C SER A 42 5.33 -25.56 13.97
N PRO A 43 4.47 -26.43 13.41
CA PRO A 43 4.61 -27.10 12.10
C PRO A 43 4.55 -26.12 10.92
N ASP A 44 5.13 -26.48 9.77
CA ASP A 44 5.16 -25.64 8.56
C ASP A 44 3.82 -25.69 7.83
N THR A 45 2.80 -25.03 8.40
CA THR A 45 1.46 -24.90 7.83
C THR A 45 1.03 -23.45 7.76
N VAL A 46 0.04 -23.14 6.93
CA VAL A 46 -0.54 -21.78 6.85
C VAL A 46 -1.18 -21.37 8.16
N SER A 47 -1.90 -22.28 8.84
CA SER A 47 -2.51 -21.98 10.14
C SER A 47 -1.47 -21.66 11.21
N ALA A 48 -0.36 -22.39 11.24
CA ALA A 48 0.74 -22.12 12.16
C ALA A 48 1.46 -20.81 11.81
N PHE A 49 1.59 -20.49 10.52
CA PHE A 49 2.13 -19.21 10.05
C PHE A 49 1.30 -18.02 10.53
N TYR A 50 -0.02 -18.06 10.40
CA TYR A 50 -0.92 -17.02 10.92
C TYR A 50 -0.90 -16.92 12.45
N ALA A 51 -0.65 -18.03 13.14
CA ALA A 51 -0.57 -18.07 14.60
C ALA A 51 0.78 -17.60 15.17
N LEU A 52 1.79 -17.29 14.35
CA LEU A 52 3.12 -16.92 14.83
C LEU A 52 3.10 -15.59 15.62
N PRO A 53 3.39 -15.60 16.93
CA PRO A 53 3.40 -14.37 17.72
C PRO A 53 4.49 -13.40 17.26
N THR A 54 5.62 -13.90 16.77
CA THR A 54 6.71 -13.06 16.24
C THR A 54 6.25 -12.17 15.08
N ILE A 55 5.36 -12.66 14.22
CA ILE A 55 4.81 -11.90 13.09
C ILE A 55 3.85 -10.83 13.60
N ALA A 56 2.88 -11.22 14.43
CA ALA A 56 1.90 -10.30 15.00
C ALA A 56 2.57 -9.20 15.84
N ASN A 57 3.57 -9.56 16.65
CA ASN A 57 4.32 -8.63 17.48
C ASN A 57 5.15 -7.67 16.62
N ALA A 58 5.82 -8.14 15.56
CA ALA A 58 6.57 -7.27 14.66
C ALA A 58 5.66 -6.22 14.00
N ALA A 59 4.48 -6.64 13.52
CA ALA A 59 3.52 -5.73 12.90
C ALA A 59 2.91 -4.74 13.91
N THR A 60 2.47 -5.20 15.08
CA THR A 60 1.77 -4.36 16.07
C THR A 60 2.71 -3.43 16.85
N SER A 61 3.99 -3.80 17.01
CA SER A 61 5.00 -2.95 17.68
C SER A 61 5.73 -2.00 16.73
N ALA A 62 5.55 -2.15 15.42
CA ALA A 62 6.25 -1.34 14.44
C ALA A 62 5.90 0.16 14.56
N PRO A 63 6.90 1.05 14.66
CA PRO A 63 6.66 2.48 14.74
C PRO A 63 6.11 3.02 13.42
N THR A 64 5.35 4.11 13.50
CA THR A 64 4.99 4.88 12.31
C THR A 64 6.17 5.75 11.89
N PRO A 65 6.66 5.66 10.64
CA PRO A 65 7.74 6.53 10.18
C PRO A 65 7.36 8.00 10.22
N ALA A 66 8.36 8.86 10.41
CA ALA A 66 8.18 10.30 10.32
C ALA A 66 7.61 10.68 8.94
N ASN A 67 6.66 11.61 8.91
CA ASN A 67 5.91 12.01 7.71
C ASN A 67 5.01 10.93 7.10
N TYR A 68 4.64 9.88 7.84
CA TYR A 68 3.63 8.91 7.41
C TYR A 68 2.46 8.82 8.38
N THR A 69 1.31 8.38 7.88
CA THR A 69 0.16 7.91 8.67
C THR A 69 -0.04 6.42 8.43
N VAL A 70 -0.50 5.71 9.48
CA VAL A 70 -0.90 4.31 9.37
C VAL A 70 -2.21 4.23 8.60
N ALA A 71 -2.26 3.35 7.59
CA ALA A 71 -3.47 3.02 6.85
C ALA A 71 -4.16 1.78 7.43
N TYR A 72 -3.38 0.76 7.78
CA TYR A 72 -3.81 -0.44 8.51
C TYR A 72 -2.60 -1.12 9.15
N THR A 73 -2.88 -1.97 10.13
CA THR A 73 -1.87 -2.71 10.89
C THR A 73 -2.28 -4.17 11.00
N ASN A 74 -1.30 -5.07 10.88
CA ASN A 74 -1.40 -6.50 11.14
C ASN A 74 -2.55 -7.21 10.39
N LEU A 75 -2.70 -6.93 9.09
CA LEU A 75 -3.64 -7.68 8.24
C LEU A 75 -3.00 -8.94 7.66
N GLU A 76 -3.83 -9.92 7.31
CA GLU A 76 -3.46 -11.15 6.57
C GLU A 76 -3.49 -10.94 5.04
N ALA A 77 -3.36 -9.68 4.62
CA ALA A 77 -3.46 -9.26 3.22
C ALA A 77 -2.53 -8.08 2.94
N THR A 78 -1.91 -8.06 1.77
CA THR A 78 -1.20 -6.88 1.26
C THR A 78 -2.12 -6.06 0.35
N SER A 79 -1.75 -4.80 0.14
CA SER A 79 -2.48 -3.91 -0.76
C SER A 79 -2.38 -4.36 -2.22
N ASN A 80 -3.44 -4.10 -2.97
CA ASN A 80 -3.45 -4.05 -4.42
C ASN A 80 -4.01 -2.66 -4.81
N ALA A 81 -3.11 -1.69 -4.92
CA ALA A 81 -3.44 -0.28 -5.16
C ALA A 81 -2.99 0.19 -6.55
N GLY A 82 -3.41 1.39 -6.96
CA GLY A 82 -2.94 1.99 -8.20
C GLY A 82 -1.44 2.33 -8.15
N GLY A 83 -0.77 2.23 -9.30
CA GLY A 83 0.62 2.64 -9.46
C GLY A 83 1.62 1.82 -8.66
N TYR A 84 1.63 0.50 -8.83
CA TYR A 84 2.65 -0.39 -8.27
C TYR A 84 4.07 0.06 -8.68
N GLN A 85 4.94 0.32 -7.69
CA GLN A 85 6.30 0.85 -7.90
C GLN A 85 7.40 -0.21 -7.68
N GLY A 86 7.03 -1.48 -7.49
CA GLY A 86 7.97 -2.57 -7.20
C GLY A 86 8.00 -2.99 -5.73
N PHE A 87 8.80 -4.01 -5.44
CA PHE A 87 9.05 -4.48 -4.07
C PHE A 87 10.54 -4.68 -3.78
N SER A 88 10.87 -4.79 -2.50
CA SER A 88 12.18 -5.22 -2.01
C SER A 88 12.01 -6.28 -0.93
N LEU A 89 12.92 -7.25 -0.89
CA LEU A 89 13.04 -8.19 0.22
C LEU A 89 13.94 -7.56 1.29
N LEU A 90 13.47 -7.54 2.53
CA LEU A 90 14.21 -7.03 3.67
C LEU A 90 14.71 -8.18 4.55
N SER A 91 15.81 -7.94 5.25
CA SER A 91 16.37 -8.88 6.23
C SER A 91 15.62 -8.86 7.57
N SER A 92 14.84 -7.83 7.84
CA SER A 92 14.05 -7.63 9.06
C SER A 92 12.77 -6.85 8.74
N TYR A 93 11.82 -6.84 9.67
CA TYR A 93 10.59 -6.04 9.55
C TYR A 93 10.88 -4.57 9.86
N ASP A 94 11.58 -3.90 8.95
CA ASP A 94 12.04 -2.52 9.10
C ASP A 94 11.16 -1.55 8.30
N VAL A 95 10.23 -0.91 9.01
CA VAL A 95 9.31 0.07 8.44
C VAL A 95 10.04 1.37 8.05
N ALA A 96 11.11 1.74 8.76
CA ALA A 96 11.89 2.94 8.46
C ALA A 96 12.66 2.76 7.14
N GLU A 97 13.21 1.57 6.89
CA GLU A 97 13.85 1.22 5.62
C GLU A 97 12.87 1.28 4.45
N CYS A 98 11.63 0.78 4.63
CA CYS A 98 10.59 0.96 3.62
C CYS A 98 10.27 2.42 3.33
N ALA A 99 10.11 3.23 4.38
CA ALA A 99 9.88 4.66 4.23
C ALA A 99 11.04 5.36 3.51
N ARG A 100 12.29 4.99 3.80
CA ARG A 100 13.46 5.52 3.11
C ARG A 100 13.44 5.19 1.61
N ARG A 101 13.09 3.95 1.25
CA ARG A 101 12.93 3.54 -0.16
C ARG A 101 11.81 4.30 -0.86
N CYS A 102 10.66 4.47 -0.18
CA CYS A 102 9.56 5.26 -0.70
C CYS A 102 9.91 6.75 -0.83
N ASN A 103 10.73 7.30 0.06
CA ASN A 103 11.17 8.70 -0.02
C ASN A 103 12.17 8.92 -1.16
N ALA A 104 12.99 7.91 -1.48
CA ALA A 104 13.94 7.95 -2.59
C ALA A 104 13.31 7.66 -3.97
N ASN A 105 12.04 7.25 -4.00
CA ASN A 105 11.28 7.05 -5.24
C ASN A 105 10.25 8.19 -5.38
N ASP A 106 10.48 9.07 -6.35
CA ASP A 106 9.63 10.25 -6.61
C ASP A 106 8.16 9.89 -6.86
N GLY A 107 7.90 8.70 -7.43
CA GLY A 107 6.56 8.19 -7.70
C GLY A 107 5.90 7.50 -6.51
N CYS A 108 6.61 7.28 -5.40
CA CYS A 108 6.06 6.57 -4.24
C CYS A 108 5.33 7.53 -3.29
N THR A 109 4.09 7.21 -2.95
CA THR A 109 3.26 7.99 -2.03
C THR A 109 2.79 7.16 -0.84
N SER A 110 2.96 5.85 -0.90
CA SER A 110 2.62 4.93 0.15
C SER A 110 3.39 3.61 0.01
N PHE A 111 3.42 2.81 1.08
CA PHE A 111 4.00 1.48 1.03
C PHE A 111 3.30 0.56 2.03
N ASN A 112 3.36 -0.76 1.77
CA ASN A 112 3.05 -1.76 2.77
C ASN A 112 4.26 -2.68 3.00
N ILE A 113 4.36 -3.21 4.21
CA ILE A 113 5.36 -4.19 4.62
C ILE A 113 4.65 -5.39 5.25
N ALA A 114 5.00 -6.59 4.82
CA ALA A 114 4.34 -7.83 5.28
C ALA A 114 5.29 -9.01 5.27
N PHE A 115 4.92 -10.04 6.04
CA PHE A 115 5.50 -11.38 5.92
C PHE A 115 4.72 -12.17 4.87
N GLU A 116 5.42 -12.83 3.95
CA GLU A 116 4.84 -13.71 2.93
C GLU A 116 5.44 -15.11 3.09
N ARG A 117 4.60 -16.09 3.46
CA ARG A 117 4.96 -17.51 3.41
C ARG A 117 5.08 -17.90 1.95
N SER A 118 6.29 -18.22 1.51
CA SER A 118 6.63 -18.58 0.14
C SER A 118 7.28 -19.97 0.08
N PRO A 119 7.19 -20.68 -1.04
CA PRO A 119 7.89 -21.95 -1.18
C PRO A 119 9.40 -21.70 -1.35
N SER A 120 10.24 -22.55 -0.74
CA SER A 120 11.71 -22.45 -0.85
C SER A 120 12.26 -22.85 -2.23
N VAL A 121 11.49 -23.64 -2.97
CA VAL A 121 11.77 -24.08 -4.35
C VAL A 121 10.48 -24.02 -5.16
N GLU A 122 10.56 -24.03 -6.49
CA GLU A 122 9.36 -23.98 -7.35
C GLU A 122 8.44 -25.20 -7.12
N PRO A 123 7.17 -25.01 -6.70
CA PRO A 123 6.23 -26.12 -6.57
C PRO A 123 5.77 -26.67 -7.93
N ASN A 124 5.55 -27.98 -8.02
CA ASN A 124 4.96 -28.63 -9.20
C ASN A 124 3.92 -29.70 -8.82
N HIS A 125 3.16 -30.16 -9.81
CA HIS A 125 2.07 -31.12 -9.59
C HIS A 125 2.50 -32.59 -9.47
N GLU A 126 3.73 -32.93 -9.83
CA GLU A 126 4.18 -34.32 -9.97
C GLU A 126 4.84 -34.84 -8.70
N ASN A 127 5.85 -34.14 -8.21
CA ASN A 127 6.71 -34.61 -7.12
C ASN A 127 7.01 -33.54 -6.07
N CYS A 128 6.65 -32.27 -6.29
CA CYS A 128 6.95 -31.19 -5.35
C CYS A 128 5.74 -30.28 -5.13
N ARG A 129 4.61 -30.84 -4.68
CA ARG A 129 3.35 -30.09 -4.53
C ARG A 129 3.40 -29.06 -3.41
N ASP A 130 4.00 -29.41 -2.28
CA ASP A 130 4.09 -28.57 -1.08
C ASP A 130 5.52 -28.64 -0.52
N PRO A 131 6.48 -27.91 -1.13
CA PRO A 131 7.84 -27.84 -0.61
C PRO A 131 7.90 -27.13 0.75
N PRO A 132 9.02 -27.28 1.50
CA PRO A 132 9.26 -26.47 2.69
C PRO A 132 9.13 -24.97 2.40
N SER A 133 8.55 -24.22 3.33
CA SER A 133 8.39 -22.78 3.19
C SER A 133 9.62 -21.99 3.61
N THR A 134 9.65 -20.75 3.14
CA THR A 134 10.49 -19.67 3.64
C THR A 134 9.60 -18.44 3.85
N THR A 135 9.96 -17.56 4.76
CA THR A 135 9.15 -16.37 5.05
C THR A 135 9.87 -15.13 4.53
N LEU A 136 9.34 -14.55 3.45
CA LEU A 136 9.83 -13.30 2.90
C LEU A 136 9.33 -12.12 3.73
N ILE A 137 10.15 -11.09 3.91
CA ILE A 137 9.70 -9.81 4.46
C ILE A 137 9.69 -8.83 3.29
N LYS A 138 8.49 -8.51 2.79
CA LYS A 138 8.30 -7.76 1.54
C LYS A 138 7.92 -6.33 1.86
N CYS A 139 8.72 -5.40 1.35
CA CYS A 139 8.41 -3.98 1.27
C CYS A 139 7.87 -3.67 -0.12
N VAL A 140 6.62 -3.23 -0.23
CA VAL A 140 5.96 -2.94 -1.51
C VAL A 140 5.61 -1.47 -1.61
N LEU A 141 6.04 -0.82 -2.68
CA LEU A 141 5.86 0.61 -2.90
C LEU A 141 4.70 0.88 -3.88
N TRP A 142 3.95 1.95 -3.62
CA TRP A 142 2.81 2.35 -4.44
C TRP A 142 2.75 3.86 -4.65
N SER A 143 2.13 4.25 -5.75
CA SER A 143 1.78 5.65 -6.02
C SER A 143 0.36 6.02 -5.62
N GLY A 144 -0.51 5.04 -5.39
CA GLY A 144 -1.86 5.26 -4.84
C GLY A 144 -1.88 5.17 -3.32
N PRO A 145 -2.90 5.73 -2.65
CA PRO A 145 -3.08 5.56 -1.22
C PRO A 145 -3.43 4.11 -0.85
N LEU A 146 -2.96 3.65 0.30
CA LEU A 146 -3.33 2.37 0.88
C LEU A 146 -4.45 2.54 1.90
N SER A 147 -5.31 1.54 2.01
CA SER A 147 -6.39 1.45 2.99
C SER A 147 -6.83 0.00 3.19
N PRO A 148 -7.53 -0.33 4.29
CA PRO A 148 -8.02 -1.70 4.49
C PRO A 148 -8.83 -2.22 3.29
N SER A 149 -9.61 -1.36 2.63
CA SER A 149 -10.45 -1.73 1.49
C SER A 149 -9.67 -2.20 0.26
N ASN A 150 -8.37 -1.90 0.15
CA ASN A 150 -7.52 -2.37 -0.94
C ASN A 150 -6.47 -3.39 -0.49
N ALA A 151 -6.49 -3.80 0.78
CA ALA A 151 -5.71 -4.92 1.30
C ALA A 151 -6.41 -6.25 0.96
N VAL A 152 -6.31 -6.67 -0.30
CA VAL A 152 -7.05 -7.81 -0.85
C VAL A 152 -6.15 -8.92 -1.40
N ASN A 153 -4.84 -8.72 -1.41
CA ASN A 153 -3.90 -9.75 -1.84
C ASN A 153 -3.53 -10.65 -0.64
N ASN A 154 -4.22 -11.78 -0.53
CA ASN A 154 -4.09 -12.76 0.55
C ASN A 154 -3.09 -13.88 0.22
N GLY A 155 -2.36 -13.77 -0.88
CA GLY A 155 -1.55 -14.85 -1.44
C GLY A 155 -2.31 -15.69 -2.47
N GLN A 156 -1.73 -16.84 -2.83
CA GLN A 156 -2.20 -17.68 -3.93
C GLN A 156 -1.83 -19.15 -3.71
N LEU A 157 -2.60 -20.06 -4.30
CA LEU A 157 -2.26 -21.48 -4.34
C LEU A 157 -1.34 -21.77 -5.54
N ARG A 158 -0.19 -22.39 -5.29
CA ARG A 158 0.80 -22.82 -6.30
C ARG A 158 0.97 -24.33 -6.23
N ALA A 159 0.38 -25.07 -7.17
CA ALA A 159 0.22 -26.52 -7.09
C ALA A 159 -0.48 -26.96 -5.79
N GLY A 160 0.26 -27.46 -4.80
CA GLY A 160 -0.25 -27.77 -3.45
C GLY A 160 0.18 -26.78 -2.37
N PHE A 161 1.10 -25.86 -2.67
CA PHE A 161 1.64 -24.91 -1.71
C PHE A 161 0.78 -23.66 -1.64
N GLN A 162 0.30 -23.32 -0.45
CA GLN A 162 -0.43 -22.07 -0.23
C GLN A 162 0.53 -20.95 0.20
N VAL A 163 0.70 -19.97 -0.68
CA VAL A 163 1.30 -18.67 -0.35
C VAL A 163 0.32 -17.90 0.52
N ALA A 164 0.81 -17.34 1.62
CA ALA A 164 -0.01 -16.67 2.62
C ALA A 164 0.66 -15.38 3.09
N ILE A 165 -0.14 -14.38 3.44
CA ILE A 165 0.33 -13.06 3.90
C ILE A 165 -0.05 -12.88 5.36
N SER A 166 0.85 -12.35 6.18
CA SER A 166 0.54 -11.99 7.57
C SER A 166 1.39 -10.82 8.05
N GLY A 167 0.96 -10.18 9.14
CA GLY A 167 1.65 -9.03 9.71
C GLY A 167 1.78 -7.87 8.73
N SER A 168 0.76 -7.62 7.90
CA SER A 168 0.80 -6.56 6.90
C SER A 168 0.45 -5.20 7.51
N ASN A 169 1.39 -4.26 7.46
CA ASN A 169 1.16 -2.86 7.81
C ASN A 169 1.25 -2.00 6.56
N ALA A 170 0.45 -0.93 6.49
CA ALA A 170 0.51 0.04 5.41
C ALA A 170 0.61 1.47 5.92
N TYR A 171 1.35 2.28 5.17
CA TYR A 171 1.66 3.65 5.53
C TYR A 171 1.52 4.56 4.31
N ASN A 172 0.82 5.69 4.48
CA ASN A 172 0.69 6.73 3.47
C ASN A 172 1.57 7.92 3.84
N LYS A 173 2.27 8.53 2.87
CA LYS A 173 2.96 9.81 3.09
C LYS A 173 1.93 10.85 3.54
N ARG A 174 2.25 11.59 4.59
CA ARG A 174 1.49 12.77 5.07
C ARG A 174 1.57 13.94 4.11
N THR A 175 2.53 13.93 3.20
CA THR A 175 2.90 15.08 2.39
C THR A 175 3.49 14.57 1.06
N PRO A 176 2.94 14.98 -0.10
CA PRO A 176 3.46 14.59 -1.40
C PRO A 176 4.82 15.25 -1.70
N PRO A 177 5.50 14.88 -2.80
CA PRO A 177 6.80 15.45 -3.13
C PRO A 177 6.71 16.95 -3.43
N ALA A 178 7.82 17.67 -3.20
CA ALA A 178 7.96 19.04 -3.64
C ALA A 178 7.93 19.11 -5.18
N VAL A 179 7.49 20.24 -5.73
CA VAL A 179 7.38 20.45 -7.17
C VAL A 179 8.31 21.59 -7.59
N PRO A 180 9.28 21.38 -8.50
CA PRO A 180 10.19 22.43 -8.95
C PRO A 180 9.46 23.68 -9.47
N GLY A 181 9.88 24.87 -9.05
CA GLY A 181 9.21 26.13 -9.40
C GLY A 181 7.98 26.47 -8.55
N TYR A 182 7.65 25.64 -7.56
CA TYR A 182 6.54 25.86 -6.64
C TYR A 182 7.01 25.78 -5.18
N THR A 183 6.39 26.60 -4.35
CA THR A 183 6.38 26.49 -2.89
C THR A 183 5.26 25.55 -2.44
N GLY A 184 5.44 24.92 -1.28
CA GLY A 184 4.56 23.85 -0.78
C GLY A 184 5.27 22.49 -0.82
N PRO A 185 4.53 21.38 -0.62
CA PRO A 185 3.08 21.30 -0.40
C PRO A 185 2.57 21.94 0.89
N VAL A 186 1.43 22.64 0.80
CA VAL A 186 0.61 23.03 1.95
C VAL A 186 -0.46 21.97 2.17
N ASN A 187 -0.46 21.34 3.34
CA ASN A 187 -1.48 20.34 3.71
C ASN A 187 -2.82 21.02 4.05
N LEU A 188 -3.88 20.64 3.34
CA LEU A 188 -5.24 21.17 3.50
C LEU A 188 -6.20 20.15 4.17
N GLY A 189 -5.67 19.03 4.64
CA GLY A 189 -6.43 17.96 5.29
C GLY A 189 -7.38 17.26 4.33
N THR A 190 -8.60 17.01 4.78
CA THR A 190 -9.68 16.34 4.02
C THR A 190 -10.56 17.34 3.26
N ARG A 191 -10.00 18.50 2.90
CA ARG A 191 -10.72 19.57 2.21
C ARG A 191 -9.90 20.15 1.08
N ALA A 192 -10.55 20.34 -0.05
CA ALA A 192 -9.99 21.03 -1.20
C ALA A 192 -10.35 22.52 -1.17
N ILE A 193 -9.65 23.31 -1.98
CA ILE A 193 -9.91 24.74 -2.13
C ILE A 193 -11.29 24.94 -2.77
N SER A 194 -12.09 25.77 -2.10
CA SER A 194 -13.29 26.37 -2.66
C SER A 194 -12.99 27.84 -2.89
N ALA A 195 -12.39 28.15 -4.04
CA ALA A 195 -11.98 29.51 -4.34
C ALA A 195 -13.21 30.43 -4.51
N PRO A 196 -13.34 31.52 -3.72
CA PRO A 196 -14.38 32.50 -3.94
C PRO A 196 -14.10 33.34 -5.20
N ILE A 197 -15.09 34.14 -5.59
CA ILE A 197 -14.88 35.23 -6.55
C ILE A 197 -14.17 36.36 -5.81
N CYS A 198 -13.12 36.92 -6.42
CA CYS A 198 -12.43 38.09 -5.87
C CYS A 198 -13.39 39.29 -5.74
N ASN A 199 -13.10 40.24 -4.84
CA ASN A 199 -13.96 41.41 -4.61
C ASN A 199 -14.13 42.30 -5.86
N ASN A 200 -13.21 42.22 -6.81
CA ASN A 200 -13.29 42.90 -8.11
C ASN A 200 -14.08 42.13 -9.18
N GLY A 201 -14.74 41.02 -8.81
CA GLY A 201 -15.55 40.18 -9.70
C GLY A 201 -14.79 39.10 -10.47
N ASN A 202 -13.46 39.02 -10.33
CA ASN A 202 -12.66 38.05 -11.08
C ASN A 202 -12.74 36.63 -10.49
N ARG A 203 -12.87 35.64 -11.38
CA ARG A 203 -12.77 34.20 -11.05
C ARG A 203 -11.34 33.70 -11.29
N THR A 204 -10.77 33.02 -10.31
CA THR A 204 -9.40 32.50 -10.38
C THR A 204 -9.32 31.06 -10.90
N ALA A 205 -10.37 30.24 -10.70
CA ALA A 205 -10.41 28.83 -11.11
C ALA A 205 -10.31 28.67 -12.64
N ILE A 206 -9.24 28.02 -13.12
CA ILE A 206 -8.89 27.80 -14.54
C ILE A 206 -9.57 26.55 -15.06
N THR A 207 -9.18 25.40 -14.52
CA THR A 207 -9.67 24.10 -14.96
C THR A 207 -9.46 23.08 -13.85
N GLN A 208 -10.18 21.97 -13.96
CA GLN A 208 -10.01 20.80 -13.12
C GLN A 208 -9.43 19.67 -13.99
N ILE A 209 -8.40 19.01 -13.47
CA ILE A 209 -7.76 17.88 -14.13
C ILE A 209 -8.08 16.63 -13.34
N PHE A 210 -8.55 15.62 -14.06
CA PHE A 210 -8.81 14.29 -13.52
C PHE A 210 -7.73 13.37 -14.04
N THR A 211 -7.10 12.62 -13.14
CA THR A 211 -6.30 11.47 -13.54
C THR A 211 -7.13 10.22 -13.35
N ALA A 212 -6.97 9.23 -14.23
CA ALA A 212 -7.78 8.03 -14.20
C ALA A 212 -7.61 7.26 -12.86
N THR A 213 -8.56 6.38 -12.54
CA THR A 213 -8.58 5.57 -11.30
C THR A 213 -7.32 4.72 -11.07
N ASP A 214 -6.60 4.42 -12.14
CA ASP A 214 -5.36 3.63 -12.19
C ASP A 214 -4.09 4.48 -12.30
N ASP A 215 -4.22 5.80 -12.53
CA ASP A 215 -3.07 6.70 -12.60
C ASP A 215 -2.46 6.90 -11.20
N PRO A 216 -1.12 6.75 -11.07
CA PRO A 216 -0.35 7.18 -9.91
C PRO A 216 -0.76 8.57 -9.37
N TYR A 217 -0.86 8.75 -8.05
CA TYR A 217 -0.93 10.10 -7.48
C TYR A 217 0.36 10.84 -7.82
N ASN A 218 0.24 11.88 -8.65
CA ASN A 218 1.34 12.63 -9.21
C ASN A 218 0.94 14.11 -9.29
N VAL A 219 1.40 14.87 -8.29
CA VAL A 219 1.19 16.32 -8.18
C VAL A 219 1.97 17.10 -9.23
N THR A 220 3.08 16.57 -9.74
CA THR A 220 3.89 17.21 -10.79
C THR A 220 3.10 17.34 -12.10
N ARG A 221 2.11 16.47 -12.33
CA ARG A 221 1.21 16.59 -13.48
C ARG A 221 0.45 17.92 -13.45
N ALA A 222 -0.01 18.39 -12.29
CA ALA A 222 -0.68 19.68 -12.21
C ALA A 222 0.24 20.86 -12.60
N ALA A 223 1.51 20.81 -12.20
CA ALA A 223 2.50 21.80 -12.65
C ALA A 223 2.74 21.73 -14.17
N GLN A 224 2.88 20.54 -14.75
CA GLN A 224 2.99 20.37 -16.20
C GLN A 224 1.80 20.98 -16.94
N TRP A 225 0.58 20.84 -16.40
CA TRP A 225 -0.60 21.48 -16.96
C TRP A 225 -0.60 23.00 -16.82
N CYS A 226 -0.06 23.53 -15.73
CA CYS A 226 0.17 24.96 -15.56
C CYS A 226 1.14 25.54 -16.60
N ASP A 227 2.02 24.70 -17.15
CA ASP A 227 2.99 25.04 -18.20
C ASP A 227 2.48 24.81 -19.65
N THR A 228 1.25 24.29 -19.83
CA THR A 228 0.69 24.05 -21.18
C THR A 228 0.31 25.34 -21.92
N GLN A 229 0.17 25.28 -23.25
CA GLN A 229 -0.27 26.44 -24.05
C GLN A 229 -1.64 27.02 -23.62
N TYR A 230 -2.49 26.25 -22.93
CA TYR A 230 -3.82 26.68 -22.49
C TYR A 230 -3.79 27.80 -21.41
N THR A 231 -2.67 27.97 -20.70
CA THR A 231 -2.49 29.02 -19.68
C THR A 231 -1.85 30.31 -20.22
N ARG A 232 -1.55 30.40 -21.53
CA ARG A 232 -0.90 31.61 -22.09
C ARG A 232 -1.76 32.87 -22.04
N THR A 233 -3.09 32.74 -22.02
CA THR A 233 -4.02 33.87 -21.82
C THR A 233 -4.42 34.06 -20.36
N ARG A 234 -4.17 33.07 -19.51
CA ARG A 234 -4.45 33.12 -18.07
C ARG A 234 -3.45 32.25 -17.30
N PRO A 235 -2.32 32.83 -16.87
CA PRO A 235 -1.25 32.08 -16.21
C PRO A 235 -1.76 31.29 -15.00
N CYS A 236 -1.29 30.05 -14.84
CA CYS A 236 -1.54 29.25 -13.65
C CYS A 236 -0.43 29.50 -12.63
N TYR A 237 -0.81 29.93 -11.42
CA TYR A 237 0.14 30.19 -10.33
C TYR A 237 -0.11 29.35 -9.09
N TYR A 238 -1.20 28.61 -9.05
CA TYR A 238 -1.56 27.82 -7.90
C TYR A 238 -2.35 26.59 -8.31
N PHE A 239 -2.08 25.46 -7.67
CA PHE A 239 -2.89 24.27 -7.86
C PHE A 239 -3.15 23.54 -6.55
N ASN A 240 -4.34 22.96 -6.44
CA ASN A 240 -4.72 22.10 -5.33
C ASN A 240 -5.04 20.70 -5.87
N CYS A 241 -4.20 19.73 -5.53
CA CYS A 241 -4.38 18.32 -5.86
C CYS A 241 -4.88 17.53 -4.65
N TYR A 242 -5.93 16.75 -4.85
CA TYR A 242 -6.57 15.98 -3.80
C TYR A 242 -7.01 14.60 -4.29
N LEU A 243 -6.98 13.64 -3.37
CA LEU A 243 -7.46 12.27 -3.59
C LEU A 243 -8.93 12.18 -3.21
N THR A 244 -9.70 11.44 -4.01
CA THR A 244 -11.13 11.27 -3.76
C THR A 244 -11.60 9.82 -3.73
N ARG A 245 -12.70 9.59 -3.00
CA ARG A 245 -13.46 8.34 -2.98
C ARG A 245 -14.91 8.58 -3.36
N THR A 246 -15.53 7.61 -4.01
CA THR A 246 -16.98 7.67 -4.26
C THR A 246 -17.74 7.70 -2.94
N ALA A 247 -18.61 8.70 -2.77
CA ALA A 247 -19.28 8.96 -1.50
C ALA A 247 -20.50 8.05 -1.27
N SER A 248 -21.17 7.57 -2.32
CA SER A 248 -22.41 6.81 -2.22
C SER A 248 -22.62 5.85 -3.40
N GLY A 249 -23.64 4.99 -3.30
CA GLY A 249 -23.97 3.99 -4.33
C GLY A 249 -23.15 2.69 -4.22
N SER A 250 -23.25 1.83 -5.24
CA SER A 250 -22.61 0.51 -5.25
C SER A 250 -21.08 0.56 -5.23
N GLN A 251 -20.49 1.72 -5.51
CA GLN A 251 -19.05 1.97 -5.50
C GLN A 251 -18.60 2.77 -4.27
N ALA A 252 -19.48 3.01 -3.28
CA ALA A 252 -19.16 3.80 -2.09
C ALA A 252 -17.87 3.31 -1.40
N GLY A 253 -16.99 4.25 -1.05
CA GLY A 253 -15.70 3.96 -0.45
C GLY A 253 -14.61 3.50 -1.41
N ARG A 254 -14.90 3.25 -2.70
CA ARG A 254 -13.85 2.98 -3.68
C ARG A 254 -13.07 4.25 -4.02
N ILE A 255 -11.76 4.10 -4.23
CA ILE A 255 -10.90 5.16 -4.73
C ILE A 255 -11.40 5.58 -6.11
N PHE A 256 -11.66 6.87 -6.28
CA PHE A 256 -11.98 7.44 -7.59
C PHE A 256 -10.70 7.92 -8.28
N GLY A 257 -9.77 8.56 -7.56
CA GLY A 257 -8.49 8.98 -8.13
C GLY A 257 -8.05 10.35 -7.62
N GLN A 258 -7.08 10.94 -8.33
CA GLN A 258 -6.59 12.30 -8.07
C GLN A 258 -7.36 13.30 -8.92
N ILE A 259 -7.69 14.43 -8.30
CA ILE A 259 -8.24 15.60 -8.95
C ILE A 259 -7.34 16.79 -8.60
N CYS A 260 -6.98 17.60 -9.60
CA CYS A 260 -6.20 18.82 -9.40
C CYS A 260 -6.96 20.02 -9.96
N ASP A 261 -7.27 20.99 -9.09
CA ASP A 261 -7.82 22.27 -9.49
C ASP A 261 -6.70 23.28 -9.73
N LEU A 262 -6.72 23.94 -10.89
CA LEU A 262 -5.75 24.97 -11.27
C LEU A 262 -6.35 26.36 -11.10
N TYR A 263 -5.55 27.30 -10.61
CA TYR A 263 -5.97 28.67 -10.32
C TYR A 263 -4.95 29.69 -10.84
N SER A 264 -5.47 30.83 -11.27
CA SER A 264 -4.64 31.95 -11.77
C SER A 264 -4.10 32.85 -10.66
N GLN A 265 -4.39 32.55 -9.40
CA GLN A 265 -3.89 33.26 -8.22
C GLN A 265 -3.83 32.29 -7.04
N PRO A 266 -2.94 32.53 -6.06
CA PRO A 266 -2.84 31.67 -4.87
C PRO A 266 -4.00 31.84 -3.91
N TRP A 267 -4.30 30.78 -3.16
CA TRP A 267 -5.29 30.76 -2.11
C TRP A 267 -4.71 30.25 -0.79
N GLY A 268 -5.07 30.92 0.31
CA GLY A 268 -4.73 30.51 1.66
C GLY A 268 -5.49 29.26 2.11
N LYS A 269 -4.95 28.58 3.13
CA LYS A 269 -5.52 27.32 3.67
C LYS A 269 -6.93 27.50 4.25
N GLU A 270 -7.27 28.71 4.67
CA GLU A 270 -8.58 29.09 5.18
C GLU A 270 -9.70 28.92 4.15
N TYR A 271 -9.37 28.90 2.85
CA TYR A 271 -10.31 28.63 1.75
C TYR A 271 -10.45 27.14 1.42
N ALA A 272 -9.77 26.24 2.16
CA ALA A 272 -9.94 24.80 2.02
C ALA A 272 -11.23 24.33 2.71
N THR A 273 -12.37 24.62 2.10
CA THR A 273 -13.70 24.32 2.68
C THR A 273 -14.43 23.20 1.95
N LYS A 274 -14.03 22.87 0.70
CA LYS A 274 -14.67 21.87 -0.16
C LYS A 274 -14.43 20.44 0.34
N LYS A 275 -15.46 19.82 0.93
CA LYS A 275 -15.42 18.42 1.41
C LYS A 275 -15.70 17.39 0.32
N GLN A 276 -16.45 17.78 -0.70
CA GLN A 276 -16.90 16.92 -1.79
C GLN A 276 -16.76 17.63 -3.14
N THR A 277 -16.52 16.85 -4.18
CA THR A 277 -16.61 17.30 -5.58
C THR A 277 -17.51 16.34 -6.35
N TYR A 278 -17.88 16.70 -7.58
CA TYR A 278 -18.71 15.87 -8.45
C TYR A 278 -17.99 15.66 -9.77
N PHE A 279 -18.07 14.44 -10.32
CA PHE A 279 -17.59 14.13 -11.66
C PHE A 279 -18.54 13.12 -12.29
N ASP A 280 -19.14 13.46 -13.44
CA ASP A 280 -20.10 12.61 -14.17
C ASP A 280 -21.22 11.98 -13.32
N GLY A 281 -21.68 12.70 -12.28
CA GLY A 281 -22.79 12.29 -11.42
C GLY A 281 -22.43 11.98 -9.97
N PRO A 282 -21.55 11.01 -9.65
CA PRO A 282 -21.24 10.67 -8.26
C PRO A 282 -20.61 11.82 -7.48
N ALA A 283 -21.04 11.96 -6.23
CA ALA A 283 -20.34 12.75 -5.23
C ALA A 283 -19.06 12.02 -4.82
N LEU A 284 -17.96 12.75 -4.72
CA LEU A 284 -16.64 12.25 -4.38
C LEU A 284 -16.15 12.94 -3.11
N ASN A 285 -15.90 12.18 -2.04
CA ASN A 285 -15.33 12.67 -0.80
C ASN A 285 -13.85 13.01 -0.98
N VAL A 286 -13.41 14.15 -0.46
CA VAL A 286 -11.98 14.51 -0.41
C VAL A 286 -11.34 13.79 0.78
N GLU A 287 -10.35 12.94 0.48
CA GLU A 287 -9.65 12.12 1.48
C GLU A 287 -8.34 12.76 1.95
N SER A 288 -7.66 13.46 1.05
CA SER A 288 -6.45 14.23 1.35
C SER A 288 -6.24 15.29 0.29
N SER A 289 -5.63 16.41 0.65
CA SER A 289 -5.55 17.59 -0.21
C SER A 289 -4.28 18.38 0.07
N PHE A 290 -3.57 18.74 -1.01
CA PHE A 290 -2.33 19.51 -0.95
C PHE A 290 -2.34 20.62 -1.99
N ALA A 291 -1.78 21.76 -1.62
CA ALA A 291 -1.67 22.93 -2.47
C ALA A 291 -0.23 23.35 -2.72
N TYR A 292 -0.01 23.93 -3.89
CA TYR A 292 1.28 24.38 -4.37
C TYR A 292 1.11 25.76 -5.00
N THR A 293 2.04 26.66 -4.68
CA THR A 293 2.03 28.05 -5.16
C THR A 293 3.31 28.29 -5.95
N SER A 294 3.19 28.70 -7.21
CA SER A 294 4.34 29.07 -8.04
C SER A 294 5.19 30.12 -7.33
N VAL A 295 6.51 30.01 -7.44
CA VAL A 295 7.44 31.03 -6.91
C VAL A 295 7.25 32.40 -7.58
N ASN A 296 6.61 32.43 -8.76
CA ASN A 296 6.29 33.64 -9.51
C ASN A 296 4.82 34.09 -9.33
N ALA A 297 4.10 33.51 -8.35
CA ALA A 297 2.71 33.84 -8.13
C ALA A 297 2.54 35.33 -7.74
N PRO A 298 1.51 36.02 -8.27
CA PRO A 298 1.13 37.33 -7.76
C PRO A 298 0.58 37.21 -6.34
N ALA A 299 0.40 38.35 -5.67
CA ALA A 299 -0.39 38.38 -4.45
C ALA A 299 -1.80 37.83 -4.69
N ALA A 300 -2.37 37.17 -3.68
CA ALA A 300 -3.77 36.77 -3.70
C ALA A 300 -4.66 38.01 -3.85
N CYS A 301 -5.76 37.90 -4.59
CA CYS A 301 -6.75 38.96 -4.62
C CYS A 301 -7.41 39.15 -3.26
N ASP A 302 -7.92 40.35 -3.01
CA ASP A 302 -8.88 40.58 -1.95
C ASP A 302 -10.16 39.79 -2.27
N ALA A 303 -10.57 38.96 -1.31
CA ALA A 303 -11.71 38.07 -1.45
C ALA A 303 -12.58 38.10 -0.19
N PRO A 304 -13.85 37.68 -0.29
CA PRO A 304 -14.69 37.49 0.89
C PRO A 304 -14.06 36.48 1.86
N PRO A 305 -14.42 36.53 3.16
CA PRO A 305 -14.01 35.51 4.10
C PRO A 305 -14.52 34.12 3.65
N PRO A 306 -13.83 33.04 4.00
CA PRO A 306 -14.26 31.69 3.66
C PRO A 306 -15.62 31.36 4.27
N ALA A 307 -16.45 30.65 3.51
CA ALA A 307 -17.77 30.17 3.91
C ALA A 307 -17.71 28.86 4.70
#